data_AF-A0A3B3SWT8-F1
#
_entry.id   AF-A0A3B3SWT8-F1
#
_cell.length_a   1.000
_cell.length_b   1.000
_cell.length_c   1.000
_cell.angle_alpha   90.00
_cell.angle_beta   90.00
_cell.angle_gamma   90.00
#
_symmetry.space_group_name_H-M   'P 1'
#
loop_
_entity.id
_entity.type
_entity.pdbx_description
1 polymer ?
#
loop_
_entity_poly.entity_id
_entity_poly.type
_entity_poly.pdbx_seq_one_letter_code
_entity_poly.pdbx_strand_id
1 'polypeptide(L)'
;MNRKVVVVGDSVIRGVDSYVCTRDRGSRMVSCLPGAQVGDLLNRVDRLLAPPGVDPVVVVHVGTNDIGKGRKAVLQDKFIEVTDKLRSRTSMVVFSGILPVPCASQAKLAEIRGLNAWLKWWFRKEEFSVMGHWKTFWNRWDLFKPDGLHLKQLSHVPNLLTKTPE
;
A
#
# COMPACT_ATOMS: atom_id res chain seq x y z
N MET A 1 -15.07 -13.85 -15.38
CA MET A 1 -14.39 -14.44 -14.20
C MET A 1 -14.02 -13.32 -13.25
N ASN A 2 -14.46 -13.34 -12.00
CA ASN A 2 -14.02 -12.36 -10.99
C ASN A 2 -12.60 -12.70 -10.57
N ARG A 3 -11.63 -11.86 -10.94
CA ARG A 3 -10.25 -12.01 -10.51
C ARG A 3 -10.17 -11.74 -9.01
N LYS A 4 -9.56 -12.65 -8.25
CA LYS A 4 -9.37 -12.47 -6.79
C LYS A 4 -8.47 -11.27 -6.54
N VAL A 5 -8.77 -10.48 -5.51
CA VAL A 5 -7.95 -9.35 -5.07
C VAL A 5 -7.44 -9.64 -3.66
N VAL A 6 -6.13 -9.61 -3.50
CA VAL A 6 -5.46 -9.74 -2.21
C VAL A 6 -4.87 -8.40 -1.84
N VAL A 7 -5.32 -7.82 -0.73
CA VAL A 7 -4.79 -6.57 -0.18
C VAL A 7 -3.91 -6.92 1.01
N VAL A 8 -2.66 -6.50 0.95
CA VAL A 8 -1.66 -6.69 2.00
C VAL A 8 -1.16 -5.33 2.43
N GLY A 9 -1.06 -5.10 3.73
CA GLY A 9 -0.53 -3.85 4.20
C GLY A 9 -0.45 -3.73 5.69
N ASP A 10 0.02 -2.58 6.15
CA ASP A 10 0.13 -2.28 7.57
C ASP A 10 -1.22 -1.90 8.21
N SER A 11 -1.20 -1.23 9.36
CA SER A 11 -2.43 -0.88 10.07
C SER A 11 -3.30 0.14 9.33
N VAL A 12 -2.76 0.89 8.35
CA VAL A 12 -3.51 1.88 7.58
C VAL A 12 -4.64 1.25 6.77
N ILE A 13 -4.46 0.00 6.30
CA ILE A 13 -5.50 -0.72 5.55
C ILE A 13 -6.57 -1.38 6.43
N ARG A 14 -6.51 -1.18 7.76
CA ARG A 14 -7.50 -1.77 8.68
C ARG A 14 -8.89 -1.19 8.36
N GLY A 15 -9.86 -2.07 8.10
CA GLY A 15 -11.22 -1.67 7.77
C GLY A 15 -11.46 -1.36 6.29
N VAL A 16 -10.43 -1.48 5.44
CA VAL A 16 -10.56 -1.27 3.99
C VAL A 16 -11.36 -2.40 3.33
N ASP A 17 -11.49 -3.57 3.98
CA ASP A 17 -12.30 -4.72 3.56
C ASP A 17 -13.75 -4.34 3.19
N SER A 18 -14.33 -3.41 3.95
CA SER A 18 -15.69 -2.92 3.73
C SER A 18 -15.88 -2.13 2.42
N TYR A 19 -14.80 -1.63 1.79
CA TYR A 19 -14.87 -0.75 0.62
C TYR A 19 -14.05 -1.20 -0.61
N VAL A 20 -13.15 -2.19 -0.52
CA VAL A 20 -12.26 -2.72 -1.60
C VAL A 20 -12.97 -2.97 -2.95
N CYS A 21 -12.20 -2.98 -4.05
CA CYS A 21 -12.66 -2.79 -5.43
C CYS A 21 -13.55 -3.86 -6.08
N THR A 22 -13.92 -4.98 -5.42
CA THR A 22 -14.70 -6.04 -6.09
C THR A 22 -16.04 -6.26 -5.41
N ARG A 23 -17.19 -5.78 -5.90
CA ARG A 23 -18.50 -5.90 -5.19
C ARG A 23 -18.80 -7.27 -4.52
N ASP A 24 -18.28 -8.35 -5.09
CA ASP A 24 -18.23 -9.68 -4.48
C ASP A 24 -17.21 -9.79 -3.33
N ARG A 25 -17.70 -9.99 -2.10
CA ARG A 25 -16.88 -10.21 -0.89
C ARG A 25 -16.08 -11.52 -0.95
N GLY A 26 -16.55 -12.54 -1.67
CA GLY A 26 -15.90 -13.85 -1.76
C GLY A 26 -14.61 -13.87 -2.60
N SER A 27 -14.39 -12.84 -3.43
CA SER A 27 -13.19 -12.67 -4.24
C SER A 27 -12.16 -11.74 -3.63
N ARG A 28 -12.34 -11.31 -2.37
CA ARG A 28 -11.40 -10.42 -1.67
C ARG A 28 -10.74 -11.11 -0.48
N MET A 29 -9.46 -10.85 -0.31
CA MET A 29 -8.73 -11.16 0.92
C MET A 29 -7.99 -9.90 1.38
N VAL A 30 -8.14 -9.54 2.65
CA VAL A 30 -7.40 -8.42 3.26
C VAL A 30 -6.55 -8.96 4.40
N SER A 31 -5.23 -8.76 4.33
CA SER A 31 -4.28 -9.10 5.36
C SER A 31 -3.66 -7.83 5.93
N CYS A 32 -4.24 -7.34 7.03
CA CYS A 32 -3.71 -6.22 7.80
C CYS A 32 -2.63 -6.71 8.76
N LEU A 33 -1.45 -6.11 8.71
CA LEU A 33 -0.25 -6.47 9.46
C LEU A 33 0.18 -5.26 10.31
N PRO A 34 -0.44 -5.01 11.48
CA PRO A 34 -0.16 -3.82 12.27
C PRO A 34 1.32 -3.69 12.63
N GLY A 35 1.89 -2.49 12.44
CA GLY A 35 3.31 -2.22 12.71
C GLY A 35 4.29 -2.78 11.66
N ALA A 36 3.81 -3.50 10.65
CA ALA A 36 4.68 -4.07 9.63
C ALA A 36 5.44 -3.00 8.86
N GLN A 37 6.70 -3.31 8.61
CA GLN A 37 7.62 -2.60 7.73
C GLN A 37 7.70 -3.29 6.37
N VAL A 38 8.29 -2.63 5.38
CA VAL A 38 8.46 -3.20 4.03
C VAL A 38 9.15 -4.55 4.08
N GLY A 39 10.22 -4.66 4.87
CA GLY A 39 11.00 -5.91 5.00
C GLY A 39 10.21 -7.07 5.60
N ASP A 40 9.20 -6.80 6.43
CA ASP A 40 8.36 -7.85 7.03
C ASP A 40 7.51 -8.58 5.98
N LEU A 41 7.25 -7.94 4.83
CA LEU A 41 6.52 -8.56 3.73
C LEU A 41 7.31 -9.73 3.13
N LEU A 42 8.64 -9.66 3.06
CA LEU A 42 9.46 -10.73 2.48
C LEU A 42 9.17 -12.08 3.13
N ASN A 43 9.00 -12.09 4.45
CA ASN A 43 8.72 -13.30 5.22
C ASN A 43 7.24 -13.74 5.16
N ARG A 44 6.35 -12.87 4.69
CA ARG A 44 4.90 -13.11 4.70
C ARG A 44 4.31 -13.33 3.32
N VAL A 45 4.93 -12.83 2.25
CA VAL A 45 4.44 -12.94 0.87
C VAL A 45 4.05 -14.37 0.49
N ASP A 46 4.87 -15.37 0.85
CA ASP A 46 4.57 -16.77 0.51
C ASP A 46 3.29 -17.30 1.17
N ARG A 47 2.90 -16.76 2.33
CA ARG A 47 1.66 -17.13 3.03
C ARG A 47 0.46 -16.31 2.56
N LEU A 48 0.70 -15.14 1.99
CA LEU A 48 -0.33 -14.17 1.62
C LEU A 48 -0.80 -14.36 0.18
N LEU A 49 0.05 -14.92 -0.67
CA LEU A 49 -0.30 -15.21 -2.06
C LEU A 49 -1.00 -16.56 -2.17
N ALA A 50 -1.93 -16.62 -3.12
CA ALA A 50 -2.69 -17.83 -3.40
C ALA A 50 -1.76 -18.95 -3.91
N PRO A 51 -2.20 -20.23 -3.82
CA PRO A 51 -1.46 -21.35 -4.40
C PRO A 51 -1.18 -21.14 -5.89
N PRO A 52 -0.13 -21.79 -6.44
CA PRO A 52 0.16 -21.76 -7.87
C PRO A 52 -1.09 -22.06 -8.72
N GLY A 53 -1.32 -21.29 -9.78
CA GLY A 53 -2.48 -21.42 -10.67
C GLY A 53 -3.66 -20.50 -10.36
N VAL A 54 -3.65 -19.80 -9.21
CA VAL A 54 -4.55 -18.68 -8.94
C VAL A 54 -3.74 -17.40 -9.13
N ASP A 55 -4.13 -16.57 -10.11
CA ASP A 55 -3.44 -15.31 -10.44
C ASP A 55 -4.24 -14.09 -9.91
N PRO A 56 -4.19 -13.82 -8.59
CA PRO A 56 -4.89 -12.68 -8.01
C PRO A 56 -4.21 -11.38 -8.39
N VAL A 57 -4.97 -10.28 -8.29
CA VAL A 57 -4.40 -8.94 -8.19
C VAL A 57 -3.91 -8.74 -6.77
N VAL A 58 -2.64 -8.38 -6.60
CA VAL A 58 -2.08 -8.07 -5.29
C VAL A 58 -1.97 -6.57 -5.13
N VAL A 59 -2.54 -6.04 -4.05
CA VAL A 59 -2.43 -4.63 -3.69
C VAL A 59 -1.62 -4.50 -2.42
N VAL A 60 -0.52 -3.76 -2.47
CA VAL A 60 0.41 -3.61 -1.35
C VAL A 60 0.36 -2.18 -0.81
N HIS A 61 0.10 -2.02 0.49
CA HIS A 61 0.16 -0.73 1.18
C HIS A 61 1.01 -0.84 2.44
N VAL A 62 2.25 -0.39 2.37
CA VAL A 62 3.20 -0.43 3.50
C VAL A 62 4.20 0.71 3.36
N GLY A 63 4.91 1.01 4.45
CA GLY A 63 6.08 1.88 4.44
C GLY A 63 5.98 3.04 5.43
N THR A 64 4.79 3.36 5.94
CA THR A 64 4.65 4.43 6.94
C THR A 64 5.43 4.12 8.23
N ASN A 65 5.59 2.84 8.56
CA ASN A 65 6.33 2.36 9.74
C ASN A 65 7.85 2.34 9.53
N ASP A 66 8.33 2.57 8.31
CA ASP A 66 9.75 2.68 7.95
C ASP A 66 10.24 4.13 7.92
N ILE A 67 9.32 5.10 7.79
CA ILE A 67 9.64 6.52 7.73
C ILE A 67 10.38 6.96 9.00
N GLY A 68 11.51 7.64 8.82
CA GLY A 68 12.38 8.09 9.90
C GLY A 68 13.24 7.00 10.54
N LYS A 69 13.21 5.76 10.02
CA LYS A 69 14.02 4.65 10.53
C LYS A 69 15.15 4.32 9.54
N GLY A 70 16.22 5.10 9.63
CA GLY A 70 17.47 4.85 8.90
C GLY A 70 17.56 5.56 7.54
N ARG A 71 18.43 5.04 6.68
CA ARG A 71 18.76 5.68 5.40
C ARG A 71 17.70 5.34 4.35
N LYS A 72 17.30 6.34 3.56
CA LYS A 72 16.36 6.18 2.43
C LYS A 72 16.74 5.03 1.49
N ALA A 73 18.03 4.89 1.16
CA ALA A 73 18.53 3.82 0.29
C ALA A 73 18.18 2.42 0.81
N VAL A 74 18.32 2.18 2.11
CA VAL A 74 17.99 0.87 2.72
C VAL A 74 16.51 0.54 2.56
N LEU A 75 15.63 1.54 2.68
CA LEU A 75 14.20 1.35 2.46
C LEU A 75 13.87 1.10 0.98
N GLN A 76 14.58 1.77 0.07
CA GLN A 76 14.47 1.54 -1.37
C GLN A 76 14.87 0.10 -1.74
N ASP A 77 15.99 -0.39 -1.20
CA ASP A 77 16.46 -1.77 -1.41
C ASP A 77 15.41 -2.79 -0.93
N LYS A 78 14.80 -2.58 0.24
CA LYS A 78 13.70 -3.43 0.73
C LYS A 78 12.50 -3.44 -0.22
N PHE A 79 12.15 -2.32 -0.83
CA PHE A 79 11.07 -2.28 -1.83
C PHE A 79 11.44 -3.10 -3.06
N ILE A 80 12.68 -3.00 -3.53
CA ILE A 80 13.19 -3.79 -4.67
C ILE A 80 13.05 -5.29 -4.36
N GLU A 81 13.56 -5.75 -3.21
CA GLU A 81 13.49 -7.16 -2.80
C GLU A 81 12.04 -7.67 -2.75
N VAL A 82 11.11 -6.88 -2.19
CA VAL A 82 9.69 -7.27 -2.12
C VAL A 82 9.09 -7.37 -3.53
N THR A 83 9.45 -6.45 -4.43
CA THR A 83 8.91 -6.45 -5.79
C THR A 83 9.40 -7.63 -6.61
N ASP A 84 10.68 -7.99 -6.50
CA ASP A 84 11.23 -9.17 -7.18
C ASP A 84 10.55 -10.45 -6.69
N LYS A 85 10.33 -10.56 -5.37
CA LYS A 85 9.63 -11.71 -4.79
C LYS A 85 8.19 -11.80 -5.28
N LEU A 86 7.45 -10.68 -5.33
CA LEU A 86 6.07 -10.66 -5.81
C LEU A 86 5.95 -10.95 -7.31
N ARG A 87 6.87 -10.43 -8.13
CA ARG A 87 6.92 -10.65 -9.59
C ARG A 87 6.95 -12.14 -9.94
N SER A 88 7.68 -12.93 -9.16
CA SER A 88 7.80 -14.38 -9.39
C SER A 88 6.51 -15.18 -9.13
N ARG A 89 5.47 -14.57 -8.54
CA ARG A 89 4.30 -15.28 -7.99
C ARG A 89 2.96 -14.86 -8.60
N THR A 90 2.84 -13.66 -9.17
CA THR A 90 1.57 -13.11 -9.67
C THR A 90 1.80 -12.25 -10.91
N SER A 91 0.80 -12.19 -11.79
CA SER A 91 0.86 -11.38 -13.00
C SER A 91 0.43 -9.92 -12.81
N MET A 92 -0.15 -9.53 -11.66
CA MET A 92 -0.47 -8.12 -11.40
C MET A 92 -0.30 -7.70 -9.94
N VAL A 93 0.65 -6.78 -9.73
CA VAL A 93 0.93 -6.15 -8.43
C VAL A 93 0.71 -4.64 -8.56
N VAL A 94 -0.03 -4.09 -7.60
CA VAL A 94 -0.31 -2.66 -7.49
C VAL A 94 0.19 -2.15 -6.15
N PHE A 95 1.08 -1.18 -6.16
CA PHE A 95 1.56 -0.52 -4.94
C PHE A 95 0.72 0.71 -4.65
N SER A 96 0.26 0.83 -3.42
CA SER A 96 -0.37 2.02 -2.89
C SER A 96 0.71 2.90 -2.29
N GLY A 97 0.79 4.17 -2.74
CA GLY A 97 1.73 5.13 -2.17
C GLY A 97 1.49 5.36 -0.67
N ILE A 98 2.53 5.79 0.04
CA ILE A 98 2.42 6.07 1.47
C ILE A 98 1.55 7.32 1.66
N LEU A 99 0.59 7.27 2.57
CA LEU A 99 -0.30 8.39 2.84
C LEU A 99 0.44 9.56 3.48
N PRO A 100 0.02 10.82 3.24
CA PRO A 100 0.42 11.93 4.07
C PRO A 100 -0.06 11.71 5.51
N VAL A 101 0.75 12.14 6.48
CA VAL A 101 0.42 12.10 7.91
C VAL A 101 0.12 13.55 8.34
N PRO A 102 -1.16 13.94 8.53
CA PRO A 102 -1.56 15.35 8.67
C PRO A 102 -0.81 16.17 9.73
N CYS A 103 -0.41 15.55 10.85
CA CYS A 103 0.30 16.22 11.94
C CYS A 103 1.80 15.89 11.99
N ALA A 104 2.36 15.30 10.93
CA ALA A 104 3.79 15.04 10.87
C ALA A 104 4.59 16.33 10.63
N SER A 105 5.86 16.32 11.06
CA SER A 105 6.79 17.41 10.77
C SER A 105 6.99 17.59 9.27
N GLN A 106 7.37 18.79 8.84
CA GLN A 106 7.68 19.06 7.43
C GLN A 106 8.78 18.13 6.89
N ALA A 107 9.78 17.81 7.72
CA ALA A 107 10.83 16.86 7.37
C ALA A 107 10.28 15.46 7.09
N LYS A 108 9.39 14.95 7.95
CA LYS A 108 8.74 13.65 7.78
C LYS A 108 7.84 13.63 6.53
N LEU A 109 7.09 14.71 6.28
CA LEU A 109 6.28 14.85 5.07
C LEU A 109 7.13 14.94 3.80
N ALA A 110 8.27 15.62 3.85
CA ALA A 110 9.23 15.68 2.75
C ALA A 110 9.85 14.30 2.46
N GLU A 111 10.17 13.53 3.49
CA GLU A 111 10.64 12.14 3.36
C GLU A 111 9.60 11.27 2.66
N ILE A 112 8.33 11.32 3.10
CA ILE A 112 7.24 10.56 2.47
C ILE A 112 7.05 10.98 1.00
N ARG A 113 7.06 12.30 0.69
CA ARG A 113 6.96 12.80 -0.69
C ARG A 113 8.12 12.29 -1.55
N GLY A 114 9.34 12.40 -1.04
CA GLY A 114 10.55 11.96 -1.74
C GLY A 114 10.61 10.46 -1.96
N LEU A 115 10.01 9.67 -1.07
CA LEU A 115 9.86 8.23 -1.23
C LEU A 115 8.76 7.90 -2.25
N ASN A 116 7.57 8.51 -2.14
CA ASN A 116 6.49 8.31 -3.11
C ASN A 116 6.89 8.70 -4.54
N ALA A 117 7.64 9.79 -4.72
CA ALA A 117 8.17 10.20 -6.02
C ALA A 117 9.13 9.14 -6.59
N TRP A 118 9.99 8.59 -5.74
CA TRP A 118 10.88 7.50 -6.13
C TRP A 118 10.09 6.22 -6.46
N LEU A 119 9.11 5.83 -5.65
CA LEU A 119 8.25 4.67 -5.92
C LEU A 119 7.56 4.80 -7.27
N LYS A 120 6.96 5.97 -7.56
CA LYS A 120 6.30 6.24 -8.85
C LYS A 120 7.27 6.11 -10.03
N TRP A 121 8.50 6.63 -9.89
CA TRP A 121 9.53 6.52 -10.93
C TRP A 121 10.03 5.08 -11.10
N TRP A 122 10.41 4.41 -10.01
CA TRP A 122 10.98 3.08 -10.01
C TRP A 122 9.99 2.05 -10.51
N PHE A 123 8.77 2.05 -9.99
CA PHE A 123 7.75 1.09 -10.40
C PHE A 123 7.29 1.31 -11.84
N ARG A 124 7.25 2.55 -12.35
CA ARG A 124 7.03 2.77 -13.79
C ARG A 124 8.16 2.16 -14.64
N LYS A 125 9.41 2.28 -14.21
CA LYS A 125 10.57 1.68 -14.89
C LYS A 125 10.48 0.15 -14.88
N GLU A 126 9.98 -0.42 -13.80
CA GLU A 126 9.86 -1.86 -13.55
C GLU A 126 8.48 -2.45 -13.95
N GLU A 127 7.68 -1.70 -14.71
CA GLU A 127 6.35 -2.08 -15.21
C GLU A 127 5.31 -2.44 -14.12
N PHE A 128 5.52 -1.95 -12.90
CA PHE A 128 4.58 -2.04 -11.80
C PHE A 128 3.63 -0.84 -11.75
N SER A 129 2.39 -1.09 -11.33
CA SER A 129 1.39 -0.04 -11.12
C SER A 129 1.50 0.61 -9.75
N VAL A 130 1.39 1.94 -9.70
CA VAL A 130 1.40 2.71 -8.44
C VAL A 130 0.18 3.60 -8.35
N MET A 131 -0.51 3.56 -7.21
CA MET A 131 -1.59 4.49 -6.89
C MET A 131 -1.05 5.69 -6.13
N GLY A 132 -1.29 6.87 -6.70
CA GLY A 132 -1.00 8.15 -6.07
C GLY A 132 -2.12 8.56 -5.10
N HIS A 133 -1.76 8.82 -3.84
CA HIS A 133 -2.74 9.22 -2.82
C HIS A 133 -2.61 10.68 -2.40
N TRP A 134 -1.49 11.34 -2.74
CA TRP A 134 -1.17 12.66 -2.21
C TRP A 134 -2.27 13.69 -2.43
N LYS A 135 -2.74 13.87 -3.66
CA LYS A 135 -3.81 14.83 -4.00
C LYS A 135 -5.13 14.56 -3.25
N THR A 136 -5.39 13.30 -2.89
CA THR A 136 -6.66 12.89 -2.27
C THR A 136 -6.64 13.08 -0.75
N PHE A 137 -5.50 12.83 -0.10
CA PHE A 137 -5.41 12.80 1.36
C PHE A 137 -4.61 13.97 1.97
N TRP A 138 -3.90 14.76 1.15
CA TRP A 138 -3.16 15.92 1.62
C TRP A 138 -4.11 16.99 2.18
N ASN A 139 -3.79 17.50 3.38
CA ASN A 139 -4.58 18.50 4.09
C ASN A 139 -6.04 18.10 4.38
N ARG A 140 -6.31 16.79 4.49
CA ARG A 140 -7.65 16.22 4.74
C ARG A 140 -7.74 15.54 6.10
N TRP A 141 -7.48 16.30 7.18
CA TRP A 141 -7.58 15.82 8.57
C TRP A 141 -8.92 15.13 8.87
N ASP A 142 -9.99 15.61 8.24
CA ASP A 142 -11.33 15.07 8.38
C ASP A 142 -11.44 13.58 7.99
N LEU A 143 -10.55 13.07 7.13
CA LEU A 143 -10.49 11.67 6.70
C LEU A 143 -9.71 10.76 7.66
N PHE A 144 -8.95 11.33 8.60
CA PHE A 144 -8.09 10.57 9.53
C PHE A 144 -8.68 10.51 10.94
N LYS A 145 -8.41 9.43 11.65
CA LYS A 145 -8.67 9.32 13.09
C LYS A 145 -7.81 10.35 13.85
N PRO A 146 -8.14 10.63 15.13
CA PRO A 146 -7.35 11.56 15.95
C PRO A 146 -5.86 11.21 16.07
N ASP A 147 -5.47 9.96 15.82
CA ASP A 147 -4.07 9.53 15.77
C ASP A 147 -3.28 10.06 14.56
N GLY A 148 -3.96 10.67 13.58
CA GLY A 148 -3.34 11.24 12.39
C GLY A 148 -2.70 10.22 11.45
N LEU A 149 -2.96 8.93 11.61
CA LEU A 149 -2.37 7.85 10.82
C LEU A 149 -3.45 6.99 10.14
N HIS A 150 -4.46 6.59 10.90
CA HIS A 150 -5.48 5.67 10.40
C HIS A 150 -6.63 6.43 9.74
N LEU A 151 -7.18 5.86 8.67
CA LEU A 151 -8.38 6.40 8.03
C LEU A 151 -9.62 6.16 8.90
N LYS A 152 -10.58 7.09 8.85
CA LYS A 152 -11.92 6.87 9.40
C LYS A 152 -12.67 5.88 8.51
N GLN A 153 -13.54 5.06 9.11
CA GLN A 153 -14.49 4.23 8.38
C GLN A 153 -15.73 5.05 8.07
N LEU A 154 -15.68 5.85 7.01
CA LEU A 154 -16.81 6.69 6.59
C LEU A 154 -17.09 6.42 5.10
N SER A 155 -18.37 6.40 4.72
CA SER A 155 -18.81 6.12 3.35
C SER A 155 -18.25 7.09 2.29
N HIS A 156 -17.90 8.31 2.70
CA HIS A 156 -17.31 9.34 1.85
C HIS A 156 -15.77 9.36 1.83
N VAL A 157 -15.08 8.50 2.59
CA VAL A 157 -13.62 8.41 2.52
C VAL A 157 -13.27 7.73 1.19
N PRO A 158 -12.51 8.41 0.30
CA PRO A 158 -12.13 7.80 -0.97
C PRO A 158 -11.39 6.50 -0.67
N ASN A 159 -11.84 5.40 -1.29
CA ASN A 159 -11.16 4.13 -1.06
C ASN A 159 -9.73 4.23 -1.59
N LEU A 160 -8.78 3.85 -0.73
CA LEU A 160 -7.36 3.75 -1.02
C LEU A 160 -7.08 2.99 -2.32
N LEU A 161 -7.99 2.09 -2.74
CA LEU A 161 -7.77 1.16 -3.84
C LEU A 161 -8.63 1.42 -5.09
N THR A 162 -9.59 2.35 -5.07
CA THR A 162 -10.58 2.51 -6.19
C THR A 162 -10.12 3.37 -7.35
N LYS A 163 -8.92 3.96 -7.30
CA LYS A 163 -8.43 4.82 -8.38
C LYS A 163 -7.47 4.03 -9.26
N THR A 164 -7.66 4.14 -10.57
CA THR A 164 -6.70 3.67 -11.57
C THR A 164 -5.34 4.34 -11.34
N PRO A 165 -4.23 3.67 -11.70
CA PRO A 165 -2.90 4.28 -11.67
C PRO A 165 -2.89 5.60 -12.44
N GLU A 166 -2.18 6.60 -11.92
CA GLU A 166 -1.95 7.90 -12.59
C GLU A 166 -0.79 7.85 -13.59
#